data_AF-X1T307-F1
#
_entry.id   AF-X1T307-F1
#
_cell.length_a   1.000
_cell.length_b   1.000
_cell.length_c   1.000
_cell.angle_alpha   90.00
_cell.angle_beta   90.00
_cell.angle_gamma   90.00
#
_symmetry.space_group_name_H-M   'P 1'
#
loop_
_entity.id
_entity.type
_entity.pdbx_description
1 polymer ?
#
loop_
_entity_poly.entity_id
_entity_poly.type
_entity_poly.pdbx_seq_one_letter_code
_entity_poly.pdbx_strand_id
1 'polypeptide(L)'
;MLILEKRSKEEIKGLLRFYSLLGLPLTLKRLGFVKNEKNLVRLAEEICKKESNVYRLPFPVNKDMVRQALLEANTRGEGIEEEN
;
A
#
# COMPACT_ATOMS: atom_id res chain seq x y z
N MET A 1 -3.15 -1.56 -5.91
CA MET A 1 -3.12 -3.03 -6.04
C MET A 1 -1.79 -3.59 -6.51
N LEU A 2 -0.81 -2.78 -6.93
CA LEU A 2 0.47 -3.26 -7.47
C LEU A 2 1.16 -4.36 -6.65
N ILE A 3 1.15 -4.24 -5.31
CA ILE A 3 1.69 -5.25 -4.41
C ILE A 3 0.81 -6.51 -4.36
N LEU A 4 -0.52 -6.36 -4.29
CA LEU A 4 -1.47 -7.47 -4.34
C LEU A 4 -1.38 -8.25 -5.67
N GLU A 5 -1.18 -7.53 -6.78
CA GLU A 5 -0.97 -8.07 -8.12
C GLU A 5 0.42 -8.69 -8.31
N LYS A 6 1.30 -8.63 -7.29
CA LYS A 6 2.66 -9.16 -7.33
C LYS A 6 3.47 -8.63 -8.53
N ARG A 7 3.32 -7.34 -8.83
CA ARG A 7 4.14 -6.65 -9.85
C ARG A 7 5.62 -6.73 -9.48
N SER A 8 6.49 -6.63 -10.49
CA SER A 8 7.93 -6.75 -10.28
C SER A 8 8.46 -5.68 -9.32
N LYS A 9 9.56 -5.98 -8.63
CA LYS A 9 10.16 -5.02 -7.70
C LYS A 9 10.64 -3.77 -8.43
N GLU A 10 11.14 -3.94 -9.65
CA GLU A 10 11.65 -2.90 -10.52
C GLU A 10 10.53 -1.95 -10.99
N GLU A 11 9.38 -2.50 -11.40
CA GLU A 11 8.20 -1.71 -11.80
C GLU A 11 7.69 -0.88 -10.62
N ILE A 12 7.54 -1.51 -9.46
CA ILE A 12 7.11 -0.81 -8.24
C ILE A 12 8.14 0.25 -7.83
N LYS A 13 9.45 -0.04 -7.91
CA LYS A 13 10.51 0.92 -7.57
C LYS A 13 10.48 2.13 -8.50
N GLY A 14 10.30 1.92 -9.81
CA GLY A 14 10.18 2.99 -10.80
C GLY A 14 9.00 3.92 -10.52
N LEU A 15 7.84 3.35 -10.21
CA LEU A 15 6.65 4.12 -9.84
C LEU A 15 6.82 4.88 -8.52
N LEU A 16 7.38 4.25 -7.49
CA LEU A 16 7.62 4.92 -6.20
C LEU A 16 8.60 6.10 -6.34
N ARG A 17 9.67 5.95 -7.12
CA ARG A 17 10.59 7.05 -7.43
C ARG A 17 9.86 8.18 -8.16
N PHE A 18 9.04 7.87 -9.15
CA PHE A 18 8.24 8.86 -9.85
C PHE A 18 7.28 9.61 -8.91
N TYR A 19 6.57 8.89 -8.04
CA TYR A 19 5.69 9.51 -7.03
C TYR A 19 6.48 10.39 -6.04
N SER A 20 7.69 9.97 -5.65
CA SER A 20 8.60 10.76 -4.82
C SER A 20 8.97 12.09 -5.47
N LEU A 21 9.32 12.07 -6.76
CA LEU A 21 9.67 13.28 -7.53
C LEU A 21 8.51 14.28 -7.63
N LEU A 22 7.27 13.79 -7.63
CA LEU A 22 6.07 14.62 -7.60
C LEU A 22 5.70 15.13 -6.19
N GLY A 23 6.49 14.78 -5.18
CA GLY A 23 6.23 15.14 -3.78
C GLY A 23 5.10 14.34 -3.13
N LEU A 24 4.58 13.30 -3.78
CA LEU A 24 3.50 12.48 -3.24
C LEU A 24 3.97 11.69 -2.00
N PRO A 25 3.08 11.47 -1.02
CA PRO A 25 3.40 10.69 0.17
C PRO A 25 3.54 9.20 -0.19
N LEU A 26 4.68 8.61 0.16
CA LEU A 26 4.93 7.18 -0.08
C LEU A 26 4.67 6.31 1.14
N THR A 27 4.63 6.94 2.33
CA THR A 27 4.53 6.27 3.62
C THR A 27 3.22 6.63 4.32
N LEU A 28 2.73 5.72 5.16
CA LEU A 28 1.55 5.97 5.99
C LEU A 28 1.78 7.16 6.92
N LYS A 29 3.02 7.34 7.39
CA LYS A 29 3.41 8.49 8.21
C LYS A 29 3.20 9.82 7.48
N ARG A 30 3.63 9.95 6.22
CA ARG A 30 3.42 11.17 5.43
C ARG A 30 1.96 11.39 5.03
N LEU A 31 1.16 10.34 4.98
CA LEU A 31 -0.30 10.44 4.88
C LEU A 31 -0.97 10.92 6.18
N GLY A 32 -0.21 11.15 7.26
CA GLY A 32 -0.76 11.50 8.58
C GLY A 32 -1.39 10.31 9.32
N PHE A 33 -1.15 9.08 8.85
CA PHE A 33 -1.71 7.87 9.42
C PHE A 33 -0.80 7.29 10.51
N VAL A 34 -1.33 7.14 11.71
CA VAL A 34 -0.63 6.49 12.82
C VAL A 34 -0.72 4.98 12.67
N LYS A 35 0.41 4.36 12.35
CA LYS A 35 0.59 2.91 12.20
C LYS A 35 0.44 2.22 13.56
N ASN A 36 -0.79 1.84 13.91
CA ASN A 36 -1.09 0.93 15.02
C ASN A 36 -1.95 -0.24 14.50
N GLU A 37 -1.88 -1.39 15.18
CA GLU A 37 -2.52 -2.62 14.71
C GLU A 37 -4.04 -2.44 14.56
N LYS A 38 -4.68 -1.76 15.51
CA LYS A 38 -6.13 -1.51 15.50
C LYS A 38 -6.59 -0.68 14.29
N ASN A 39 -5.84 0.36 13.94
CA ASN A 39 -6.12 1.24 12.81
C ASN A 39 -5.85 0.53 11.49
N LEU A 40 -4.78 -0.27 11.40
CA LEU A 40 -4.48 -1.06 10.22
C LEU A 40 -5.56 -2.10 9.93
N VAL A 41 -6.02 -2.81 10.97
CA VAL A 41 -7.14 -3.75 10.85
C VAL A 41 -8.38 -3.00 10.38
N ARG A 42 -8.77 -1.91 11.04
CA ARG A 42 -9.93 -1.10 10.64
C ARG A 42 -9.82 -0.60 9.20
N LEU A 43 -8.65 -0.13 8.78
CA LEU A 43 -8.40 0.32 7.41
C LEU A 43 -8.53 -0.83 6.40
N ALA A 44 -7.98 -2.01 6.70
CA ALA A 44 -8.13 -3.19 5.86
C ALA A 44 -9.60 -3.64 5.75
N GLU A 45 -10.38 -3.53 6.82
CA GLU A 45 -11.82 -3.81 6.81
C GLU A 45 -12.60 -2.84 5.94
N GLU A 46 -12.29 -1.53 6.05
CA GLU A 46 -12.89 -0.50 5.19
C GLU A 46 -12.58 -0.74 3.71
N ILE A 47 -11.33 -1.09 3.39
CA ILE A 47 -10.93 -1.44 2.01
C ILE A 47 -11.63 -2.71 1.53
N CYS A 48 -11.97 -3.64 2.42
CA CYS A 48 -12.65 -4.91 2.11
C CYS A 48 -14.17 -4.85 2.36
N LYS A 49 -14.81 -3.68 2.32
CA LYS A 49 -16.28 -3.60 2.34
C LYS A 49 -16.87 -4.19 1.07
N LYS A 50 -18.05 -4.82 1.13
CA LYS A 50 -18.73 -5.50 0.02
C LYS A 50 -18.80 -4.69 -1.30
N GLU A 51 -18.91 -3.38 -1.20
CA GLU A 51 -19.02 -2.46 -2.35
C GLU A 51 -17.65 -1.97 -2.88
N SER A 52 -16.57 -2.42 -2.26
CA SER A 52 -15.22 -2.01 -2.61
C SER A 52 -14.81 -2.56 -3.97
N ASN A 53 -14.10 -1.72 -4.72
CA ASN A 53 -13.46 -2.11 -5.97
C ASN A 53 -12.36 -3.16 -5.78
N VAL A 54 -11.97 -3.49 -4.53
CA VAL A 54 -10.99 -4.55 -4.24
C VAL A 54 -11.41 -5.90 -4.83
N TYR A 55 -12.72 -6.16 -4.90
CA TYR A 55 -13.30 -7.39 -5.45
C TYR A 55 -13.34 -7.43 -6.99
N ARG A 56 -12.95 -6.34 -7.68
CA ARG A 56 -12.81 -6.33 -9.14
C ARG A 56 -11.48 -6.91 -9.62
N LEU A 57 -10.57 -7.24 -8.70
CA LEU A 57 -9.34 -7.95 -9.05
C LEU A 57 -9.64 -9.33 -9.65
N PRO A 58 -8.79 -9.82 -10.56
CA PRO A 58 -8.95 -11.15 -11.17
C PRO A 58 -8.59 -12.30 -10.21
N PHE A 59 -8.56 -12.05 -8.89
CA PHE A 59 -8.26 -13.02 -7.85
C PHE A 59 -8.97 -12.66 -6.54
N PRO A 60 -9.28 -13.64 -5.68
CA PRO A 60 -9.91 -13.38 -4.39
C PRO A 60 -8.96 -12.58 -3.49
N VAL A 61 -9.49 -11.53 -2.86
CA VAL A 61 -8.76 -10.70 -1.90
C VAL A 61 -9.40 -10.81 -0.52
N ASN A 62 -8.56 -11.04 0.49
CA ASN A 62 -8.97 -11.02 1.89
C ASN A 62 -8.32 -9.85 2.66
N LYS A 63 -8.82 -9.60 3.87
CA LYS A 63 -8.36 -8.51 4.74
C LYS A 63 -6.86 -8.62 5.08
N ASP A 64 -6.36 -9.83 5.30
CA ASP A 64 -4.96 -10.07 5.64
C ASP A 64 -4.01 -9.72 4.49
N MET A 65 -4.38 -10.06 3.26
CA MET A 65 -3.64 -9.69 2.05
C MET A 65 -3.55 -8.17 1.91
N VAL A 66 -4.67 -7.46 2.14
CA VAL A 66 -4.69 -5.99 2.09
C VAL A 66 -3.81 -5.40 3.18
N ARG A 67 -3.88 -5.93 4.41
CA ARG A 67 -3.03 -5.50 5.53
C ARG A 67 -1.55 -5.70 5.20
N GLN A 68 -1.16 -6.88 4.70
CA GLN A 68 0.21 -7.17 4.31
C GLN A 68 0.67 -6.25 3.18
N ALA A 69 -0.16 -6.03 2.17
CA ALA A 69 0.16 -5.14 1.06
C ALA A 69 0.33 -3.68 1.51
N LEU A 70 -0.46 -3.20 2.47
CA LEU A 70 -0.31 -1.86 3.06
C LEU A 70 1.02 -1.73 3.80
N LEU A 71 1.38 -2.73 4.61
CA LEU A 71 2.64 -2.75 5.34
C LEU A 71 3.83 -2.79 4.39
N GLU A 72 3.77 -3.63 3.36
CA GLU A 72 4.81 -3.76 2.36
C GLU A 72 4.94 -2.47 1.52
N ALA A 73 3.82 -1.82 1.16
CA ALA A 73 3.85 -0.52 0.49
C ALA A 73 4.55 0.54 1.34
N ASN A 74 4.21 0.60 2.64
CA ASN A 74 4.84 1.51 3.57
C ASN A 74 6.34 1.28 3.69
N THR A 75 6.78 0.02 3.87
CA THR A 75 8.21 -0.31 4.00
C THR A 75 8.99 -0.02 2.71
N ARG A 76 8.40 -0.31 1.54
CA ARG A 76 9.03 0.04 0.26
C ARG A 76 9.11 1.56 0.06
N GLY A 77 8.09 2.30 0.50
CA GLY A 77 8.09 3.77 0.50
C GLY A 77 9.16 4.36 1.40
N GLU A 78 9.29 3.85 2.64
CA GLU A 78 10.33 4.24 3.60
C GLU A 78 11.73 4.07 3.00
N GLY A 79 12.01 2.94 2.36
CA GLY A 79 13.31 2.71 1.70
C GLY A 79 13.62 3.67 0.55
N ILE A 80 12.62 4.22 -0.14
CA ILE A 80 12.84 5.25 -1.17
C ILE A 80 13.02 6.64 -0.55
N GLU A 81 12.32 6.94 0.55
CA GLU A 81 12.50 8.20 1.28
C GLU A 81 13.87 8.26 1.98
N GLU A 82 14.46 7.13 2.37
CA GLU A 82 15.83 7.06 2.89
C GLU A 82 16.91 7.15 1.79
N GLU A 83 16.58 6.81 0.54
CA GLU A 83 17.49 6.86 -0.62
C GLU A 83 17.59 8.29 -1.23
N ASN A 84 16.71 9.23 -0.88
CA ASN A 84 16.67 10.62 -1.37
C ASN A 84 17.14 11.61 -0.31
#